data_AF-A0A6P7GWI5-F1
#
_entry.id   AF-A0A6P7GWI5-F1
#
_cell.length_a   1.000
_cell.length_b   1.000
_cell.length_c   1.000
_cell.angle_alpha   90.00
_cell.angle_beta   90.00
_cell.angle_gamma   90.00
#
_symmetry.space_group_name_H-M   'P 1'
#
loop_
_entity.id
_entity.type
_entity.pdbx_description
1 polymer ?
#
loop_
_entity_poly.entity_id
_entity_poly.type
_entity_poly.pdbx_seq_one_letter_code
_entity_poly.pdbx_strand_id
1 'polypeptide(L)'
;MPKLRKYDKTKLIEAVKDVQNGALNHIEQLKKKYGIPTPTIEFKLRYPEHKDTLGPSPILTCEEENTLVRWIQEIASKGFPKKANDLKSSVQKFLTENPRPNNFKDNRPGDGWLKRSICTENFTFNVENTTQKGEGYVGELFFVKIDLQQPMNGNDVLHLVVKTNRKNPGSDRSIPIVQDLCKREVFFYDTILKEYQEFQNNKKFPVLLDLVPKCFNTFSENDNEVIILENLKKEGYVLHSREEPMNILHLEMGLKSYAKLHVISFALKNQKRDIFENISKTCSSLVKEMFLTSKKLFDTKTHLLVETLKEAGRPDLSTVYEKYINEKSIYNRFMDVGDTVSKDQALIHADCHNGNMMFQYKTDDKTVPLRMVLLDFQAVCLHSPVIDVSFFLWNNISPSEAQKIRYFVEYYYTEFCSYLNQLGSDAKYFPEAFSKNI
;
A
#
# COMPACT_ATOMS: atom_id res chain seq x y z
N MET A 1 8.94 -14.44 29.74
CA MET A 1 9.08 -15.92 29.82
C MET A 1 8.54 -16.43 31.14
N PRO A 2 7.81 -17.57 31.18
CA PRO A 2 7.67 -18.32 32.42
C PRO A 2 9.08 -18.62 32.96
N LYS A 3 9.27 -18.62 34.27
CA LYS A 3 10.50 -19.15 34.88
C LYS A 3 10.52 -20.67 34.65
N LEU A 4 10.86 -21.10 33.44
CA LEU A 4 11.19 -22.50 33.18
C LEU A 4 12.45 -22.81 33.98
N ARG A 5 12.42 -23.90 34.76
CA ARG A 5 13.64 -24.33 35.46
C ARG A 5 14.66 -24.68 34.40
N LYS A 6 15.77 -23.94 34.36
CA LYS A 6 16.92 -24.24 33.49
C LYS A 6 17.72 -25.46 33.97
N TYR A 7 17.19 -26.21 34.93
CA TYR A 7 17.87 -27.30 35.63
C TYR A 7 16.86 -28.33 36.16
N ASP A 8 17.32 -29.57 36.27
CA ASP A 8 16.55 -30.69 36.81
C ASP A 8 16.39 -30.54 38.34
N LYS A 9 15.17 -30.78 38.85
CA LYS A 9 14.86 -30.71 40.29
C LYS A 9 15.60 -31.79 41.08
N THR A 10 15.82 -32.95 40.47
CA THR A 10 16.55 -34.08 41.07
C THR A 10 18.02 -33.71 41.26
N LYS A 11 18.63 -33.08 40.24
CA LYS A 11 19.99 -32.53 40.31
C LYS A 11 20.14 -31.42 41.34
N LEU A 12 19.12 -30.60 41.56
CA LEU A 12 19.13 -29.60 42.64
C LEU A 12 19.15 -30.25 44.02
N ILE A 13 18.36 -31.31 44.23
CA ILE A 13 18.34 -32.06 45.50
C ILE A 13 19.70 -32.73 45.74
N GLU A 14 20.30 -33.33 44.72
CA GLU A 14 21.66 -33.90 44.80
C GLU A 14 22.72 -32.84 45.08
N ALA A 15 22.68 -31.69 44.40
CA ALA A 15 23.61 -30.60 44.64
C ALA A 15 23.53 -30.06 46.07
N VAL A 16 22.33 -29.95 46.64
CA VAL A 16 22.13 -29.54 48.04
C VAL A 16 22.69 -30.60 49.01
N LYS A 17 22.48 -31.89 48.73
CA LYS A 17 23.04 -32.98 49.54
C LYS A 17 24.57 -33.02 49.49
N ASP A 18 25.17 -32.82 48.32
CA ASP A 18 26.63 -32.78 48.16
C ASP A 18 27.28 -31.65 48.96
N VAL A 19 26.59 -30.50 49.09
CA VAL A 19 27.04 -29.40 49.95
C VAL A 19 26.85 -29.74 51.42
N GLN A 20 25.68 -30.28 51.81
CA GLN A 20 25.39 -30.63 53.20
C GLN A 20 26.30 -31.75 53.75
N ASN A 21 26.72 -32.68 52.89
CA ASN A 21 27.62 -33.78 53.23
C ASN A 21 29.11 -33.40 53.14
N GLY A 22 29.43 -32.13 52.83
CA GLY A 22 30.81 -31.63 52.73
C GLY A 22 31.60 -32.16 51.54
N ALA A 23 30.93 -32.78 50.55
CA ALA A 23 31.56 -33.35 49.37
C ALA A 23 32.01 -32.26 48.37
N LEU A 24 31.33 -31.10 48.37
CA LEU A 24 31.64 -29.96 47.51
C LEU A 24 31.41 -28.65 48.25
N ASN A 25 32.48 -27.90 48.52
CA ASN A 25 32.42 -26.62 49.24
C ASN A 25 32.66 -25.40 48.34
N HIS A 26 33.00 -25.59 47.06
CA HIS A 26 33.31 -24.49 46.15
C HIS A 26 32.18 -24.20 45.16
N ILE A 27 31.76 -22.93 45.17
CA ILE A 27 30.67 -22.35 44.38
C ILE A 27 30.78 -22.65 42.88
N GLU A 28 32.00 -22.64 42.32
CA GLU A 28 32.24 -22.94 40.90
C GLU A 28 32.15 -24.42 40.56
N GLN A 29 32.53 -25.31 41.49
CA GLN A 29 32.53 -26.76 41.25
C GLN A 29 31.09 -27.29 41.17
N LEU A 30 30.19 -26.74 41.99
CA LEU A 30 28.77 -27.07 41.98
C LEU A 30 28.08 -26.63 40.67
N LYS A 31 28.37 -25.41 40.21
CA LYS A 31 27.88 -24.90 38.92
C LYS A 31 28.36 -25.77 37.77
N LYS A 32 29.64 -26.18 37.77
CA LYS A 32 30.24 -27.02 36.73
C LYS A 32 29.67 -28.45 36.72
N LYS A 33 29.44 -29.05 37.90
CA LYS A 33 28.94 -30.43 38.03
C LYS A 33 27.45 -30.57 37.71
N TYR A 34 26.62 -29.64 38.18
CA TYR A 34 25.16 -29.77 38.09
C TYR A 34 24.50 -28.85 37.05
N GLY A 35 25.23 -27.87 36.51
CA GLY A 35 24.68 -26.88 35.59
C GLY A 35 23.68 -25.91 36.25
N ILE A 36 23.69 -25.84 37.58
CA ILE A 36 22.74 -25.03 38.37
C ILE A 36 23.43 -23.74 38.81
N PRO A 37 22.80 -22.56 38.64
CA PRO A 37 23.32 -21.32 39.17
C PRO A 37 23.52 -21.39 40.69
N THR A 38 24.69 -20.99 41.17
CA THR A 38 25.04 -21.00 42.59
C THR A 38 24.01 -20.30 43.50
N PRO A 39 23.46 -19.12 43.13
CA PRO A 39 22.45 -18.47 43.98
C PRO A 39 21.20 -19.33 44.20
N THR A 40 20.88 -20.23 43.26
CA THR A 40 19.75 -21.16 43.39
C THR A 40 20.04 -22.26 44.41
N ILE A 41 21.27 -22.78 44.44
CA ILE A 41 21.69 -23.80 45.41
C ILE A 41 21.75 -23.17 46.81
N GLU A 42 22.35 -22.00 46.94
CA GLU A 42 22.41 -21.24 48.19
C GLU A 42 21.03 -20.88 48.74
N PHE A 43 20.12 -20.45 47.87
CA PHE A 43 18.73 -20.17 48.25
C PHE A 43 18.04 -21.42 48.79
N LYS A 44 18.23 -22.58 48.14
CA LYS A 44 17.62 -23.83 48.58
C LYS A 44 18.21 -24.37 49.88
N LEU A 45 19.50 -24.13 50.12
CA LEU A 45 20.17 -24.43 51.40
C LEU A 45 19.61 -23.55 52.54
N ARG A 46 19.35 -22.26 52.28
CA ARG A 46 18.76 -21.35 53.28
C ARG A 46 17.27 -21.59 53.52
N TYR A 47 16.53 -22.05 52.51
CA TYR A 47 15.08 -22.27 52.59
C TYR A 47 14.69 -23.67 52.06
N PRO A 48 14.96 -24.75 52.82
CA PRO A 48 14.74 -26.13 52.37
C PRO A 48 13.27 -26.43 52.04
N GLU A 49 12.37 -25.90 52.87
CA GLU A 49 10.91 -26.08 52.79
C GLU A 49 10.24 -25.21 51.71
N HIS A 50 10.98 -24.30 51.06
CA HIS A 50 10.41 -23.43 50.04
C HIS A 50 9.93 -24.26 48.84
N LYS A 51 8.62 -24.37 48.65
CA LYS A 51 8.05 -24.99 47.45
C LYS A 51 8.24 -24.06 46.26
N ASP A 52 9.10 -24.47 45.35
CA ASP A 52 9.28 -23.80 44.07
C ASP A 52 7.99 -23.96 43.24
N THR A 53 7.07 -23.01 43.37
CA THR A 53 5.85 -22.95 42.59
C THR A 53 6.20 -22.47 41.18
N LEU A 54 5.97 -23.34 40.20
CA LEU A 54 5.90 -22.89 38.82
C LEU A 54 4.50 -22.31 38.61
N GLY A 55 4.40 -21.25 37.82
CA GLY A 55 3.10 -20.80 37.33
C GLY A 55 2.39 -21.92 36.55
N PRO A 56 1.08 -21.80 36.31
CA PRO A 56 0.35 -22.75 35.48
C PRO A 56 1.04 -22.93 34.12
N SER A 57 1.01 -24.15 33.59
CA SER A 57 1.59 -24.45 32.28
C SER A 57 1.01 -23.53 31.20
N PRO A 58 1.83 -23.03 30.26
CA PRO A 58 1.34 -22.23 29.14
C PRO A 58 0.24 -22.96 28.38
N ILE A 59 -0.79 -22.22 27.96
CA ILE A 59 -1.95 -22.76 27.22
C ILE A 59 -1.56 -23.09 25.77
N LEU A 60 -0.57 -22.38 25.22
CA LEU A 60 0.04 -22.62 23.92
C LEU A 60 1.33 -23.42 24.08
N THR A 61 1.64 -24.30 23.15
CA THR A 61 2.94 -25.00 23.10
C THR A 61 4.04 -24.04 22.67
N CYS A 62 5.31 -24.38 22.92
CA CYS A 62 6.43 -23.53 22.50
C CYS A 62 6.49 -23.36 20.97
N GLU A 63 6.05 -24.34 20.19
CA GLU A 63 6.00 -24.26 18.73
C GLU A 63 4.89 -23.31 18.25
N GLU A 64 3.73 -23.34 18.91
CA GLU A 64 2.60 -22.42 18.66
C GLU A 64 2.97 -20.98 19.04
N GLU A 65 3.62 -20.77 20.20
CA GLU A 65 4.11 -19.46 20.63
C GLU A 65 5.17 -18.91 19.67
N ASN A 66 6.10 -19.74 19.20
CA ASN A 66 7.12 -19.33 18.22
C ASN A 66 6.51 -18.95 16.87
N THR A 67 5.44 -19.64 16.45
CA THR A 67 4.70 -19.32 15.23
C THR A 67 4.01 -17.96 15.35
N LEU A 68 3.37 -17.69 16.49
CA LEU A 68 2.78 -16.39 16.81
C LEU A 68 3.84 -15.27 16.90
N VAL A 69 5.00 -15.54 17.51
CA VAL A 69 6.09 -14.56 17.61
C VAL A 69 6.68 -14.23 16.24
N ARG A 70 6.94 -15.23 15.39
CA ARG A 70 7.41 -14.99 14.00
C ARG A 70 6.39 -14.19 13.22
N TRP A 71 5.11 -14.54 13.31
CA TRP A 71 4.02 -13.80 12.68
C TRP A 71 3.95 -12.34 13.17
N ILE A 72 4.09 -12.09 14.48
CA ILE A 72 4.13 -10.73 15.03
C ILE A 72 5.37 -9.97 14.55
N GLN A 73 6.54 -10.60 14.57
CA GLN A 73 7.81 -10.01 14.14
C GLN A 73 7.82 -9.69 12.65
N GLU A 74 7.29 -10.58 11.81
CA GLU A 74 7.16 -10.38 10.38
C GLU A 74 6.17 -9.26 10.05
N ILE A 75 5.06 -9.17 10.78
CA ILE A 75 4.09 -8.10 10.54
C ILE A 75 4.61 -6.76 11.10
N ALA A 76 5.32 -6.78 12.23
CA ALA A 76 5.95 -5.58 12.79
C ALA A 76 7.12 -5.09 11.91
N SER A 77 7.95 -5.98 11.37
CA SER A 77 9.03 -5.63 10.44
C SER A 77 8.52 -5.11 9.10
N LYS A 78 7.28 -5.46 8.74
CA LYS A 78 6.54 -4.91 7.60
C LYS A 78 5.74 -3.63 7.94
N GLY A 79 5.86 -3.09 9.16
CA GLY A 79 5.28 -1.81 9.56
C GLY A 79 3.86 -1.86 10.17
N PHE A 80 3.34 -3.03 10.53
CA PHE A 80 1.95 -3.22 10.99
C PHE A 80 1.88 -3.91 12.35
N PRO A 81 2.51 -3.37 13.38
CA PRO A 81 2.52 -4.07 14.65
C PRO A 81 1.10 -4.31 15.18
N LYS A 82 0.79 -5.59 15.43
CA LYS A 82 -0.54 -6.03 15.83
C LYS A 82 -0.91 -5.43 17.20
N LYS A 83 -2.13 -4.91 17.31
CA LYS A 83 -2.64 -4.37 18.57
C LYS A 83 -2.89 -5.51 19.56
N ALA A 84 -2.89 -5.14 20.83
CA ALA A 84 -3.31 -5.97 21.96
C ALA A 84 -4.54 -6.87 21.68
N ASN A 85 -5.57 -6.30 21.04
CA ASN A 85 -6.80 -7.00 20.73
C ASN A 85 -6.70 -7.94 19.53
N ASP A 86 -5.83 -7.66 18.57
CA ASP A 86 -5.62 -8.51 17.41
C ASP A 86 -4.96 -9.82 17.85
N LEU A 87 -3.98 -9.74 18.75
CA LEU A 87 -3.35 -10.92 19.33
C LEU A 87 -4.35 -11.77 20.12
N LYS A 88 -5.22 -11.13 20.92
CA LYS A 88 -6.29 -11.84 21.65
C LYS A 88 -7.26 -12.53 20.70
N SER A 89 -7.63 -11.87 19.59
CA SER A 89 -8.55 -12.43 18.60
C SER A 89 -7.92 -13.60 17.84
N SER A 90 -6.63 -13.55 17.50
CA SER A 90 -5.93 -14.67 16.87
C SER A 90 -5.83 -15.88 17.80
N VAL A 91 -5.49 -15.67 19.07
CA VAL A 91 -5.43 -16.76 20.06
C VAL A 91 -6.83 -17.31 20.36
N GLN A 92 -7.84 -16.46 20.41
CA GLN A 92 -9.23 -16.89 20.56
C GLN A 92 -9.69 -17.76 19.39
N LYS A 93 -9.45 -17.33 18.15
CA LYS A 93 -9.74 -18.11 16.94
C LYS A 93 -9.04 -19.46 16.99
N PHE A 94 -7.74 -19.47 17.30
CA PHE A 94 -6.95 -20.70 17.37
C PHE A 94 -7.47 -21.70 18.42
N LEU A 95 -7.83 -21.23 19.62
CA LEU A 95 -8.39 -22.07 20.69
C LEU A 95 -9.84 -22.51 20.40
N THR A 96 -10.54 -21.80 19.51
CA THR A 96 -11.87 -22.16 19.02
C THR A 96 -11.78 -23.25 17.95
N GLU A 97 -10.79 -23.17 17.07
CA GLU A 97 -10.48 -24.16 16.02
C GLU A 97 -9.77 -25.41 16.58
N ASN A 98 -9.08 -25.28 17.72
CA ASN A 98 -8.35 -26.37 18.40
C ASN A 98 -8.75 -26.46 19.88
N PRO A 99 -9.92 -27.05 20.20
CA PRO A 99 -10.49 -27.05 21.53
C PRO A 99 -9.59 -27.75 22.56
N ARG A 100 -9.27 -27.04 23.65
CA ARG A 100 -8.48 -27.58 24.77
C ARG A 100 -8.88 -26.92 26.11
N PRO A 101 -8.71 -27.61 27.26
CA PRO A 101 -8.96 -27.01 28.57
C PRO A 101 -8.13 -25.74 28.79
N ASN A 102 -8.78 -24.62 29.08
CA ASN A 102 -8.12 -23.35 29.35
C ASN A 102 -8.99 -22.49 30.29
N ASN A 103 -8.36 -21.49 30.92
CA ASN A 103 -9.03 -20.62 31.90
C ASN A 103 -9.54 -19.31 31.30
N PHE A 104 -9.67 -19.22 29.97
CA PHE A 104 -10.16 -18.02 29.29
C PHE A 104 -11.67 -18.07 29.13
N LYS A 105 -12.33 -16.92 29.37
CA LYS A 105 -13.74 -16.77 29.05
C LYS A 105 -13.91 -16.75 27.53
N ASP A 106 -14.76 -17.62 26.99
CA ASP A 106 -15.03 -17.74 25.54
C ASP A 106 -13.76 -17.94 24.70
N ASN A 107 -12.79 -18.69 25.24
CA ASN A 107 -11.46 -18.91 24.66
C ASN A 107 -10.64 -17.61 24.41
N ARG A 108 -11.08 -16.45 24.91
CA ARG A 108 -10.43 -15.16 24.68
C ARG A 108 -9.44 -14.81 25.80
N PRO A 109 -8.15 -14.63 25.51
CA PRO A 109 -7.19 -14.22 26.53
C PRO A 109 -7.51 -12.83 27.11
N GLY A 110 -7.46 -12.71 28.44
CA GLY A 110 -7.66 -11.43 29.14
C GLY A 110 -6.43 -10.51 29.10
N ASP A 111 -6.59 -9.26 29.54
CA ASP A 111 -5.51 -8.26 29.60
C ASP A 111 -4.31 -8.70 30.46
N GLY A 112 -4.55 -9.46 31.52
CA GLY A 112 -3.48 -10.02 32.35
C GLY A 112 -2.65 -11.08 31.64
N TRP A 113 -3.22 -11.84 30.68
CA TRP A 113 -2.45 -12.74 29.83
C TRP A 113 -1.58 -11.92 28.87
N LEU A 114 -2.18 -10.92 28.23
CA LEU A 114 -1.51 -10.04 27.29
C LEU A 114 -0.30 -9.29 27.89
N LYS A 115 -0.45 -8.70 29.08
CA LYS A 115 0.64 -8.02 29.79
C LYS A 115 1.82 -8.95 30.09
N ARG A 116 1.56 -10.24 30.30
CA ARG A 116 2.60 -11.25 30.55
C ARG A 116 3.23 -11.79 29.27
N SER A 117 2.54 -11.69 28.13
CA SER A 117 2.97 -12.17 26.81
C SER A 117 3.65 -11.10 25.94
N ILE A 118 3.27 -9.82 26.03
CA ILE A 118 3.71 -8.70 25.16
C ILE A 118 4.80 -7.81 25.78
N CYS A 119 5.24 -8.04 27.02
CA CYS A 119 6.40 -7.31 27.57
C CYS A 119 7.74 -7.76 26.95
N THR A 120 7.84 -7.68 25.62
CA THR A 120 9.04 -7.76 24.79
C THR A 120 8.90 -6.72 23.65
N GLU A 121 9.11 -5.44 24.02
CA GLU A 121 9.85 -4.36 23.34
C GLU A 121 9.64 -4.06 21.82
N ASN A 122 9.18 -2.83 21.45
CA ASN A 122 9.90 -1.89 20.53
C ASN A 122 9.16 -0.66 19.88
N PHE A 123 7.88 -0.32 20.11
CA PHE A 123 7.30 0.95 19.58
C PHE A 123 5.95 1.36 20.24
N THR A 124 5.54 2.62 20.04
CA THR A 124 4.22 3.17 20.43
C THR A 124 3.50 3.72 19.19
N PHE A 125 2.19 3.48 19.05
CA PHE A 125 1.40 3.96 17.90
C PHE A 125 0.36 5.01 18.32
N ASN A 126 0.22 6.06 17.52
CA ASN A 126 -0.78 7.12 17.69
C ASN A 126 -1.52 7.34 16.36
N VAL A 127 -2.85 7.23 16.35
CA VAL A 127 -3.67 7.57 15.17
C VAL A 127 -3.93 9.07 15.22
N GLU A 128 -3.42 9.82 14.25
CA GLU A 128 -3.49 11.29 14.26
C GLU A 128 -4.86 11.80 13.77
N ASN A 129 -5.43 11.18 12.73
CA ASN A 129 -6.73 11.58 12.19
C ASN A 129 -7.33 10.52 11.26
N THR A 130 -8.65 10.55 11.09
CA THR A 130 -9.38 9.75 10.08
C THR A 130 -10.06 10.71 9.09
N THR A 131 -10.02 10.44 7.78
CA THR A 131 -10.71 11.30 6.81
C THR A 131 -12.20 11.42 7.13
N GLN A 132 -12.73 12.64 7.01
CA GLN A 132 -14.16 12.89 7.23
C GLN A 132 -15.00 12.20 6.14
N LYS A 133 -16.23 11.85 6.51
CA LYS A 133 -17.21 11.22 5.63
C LYS A 133 -17.58 12.22 4.51
N GLY A 134 -17.11 12.00 3.27
CA GLY A 134 -17.54 12.81 2.11
C GLY A 134 -16.48 13.20 1.08
N GLU A 135 -15.20 12.90 1.28
CA GLU A 135 -14.11 13.32 0.36
C GLU A 135 -14.01 12.50 -0.95
N GLY A 136 -14.98 11.63 -1.23
CA GLY A 136 -15.10 10.93 -2.52
C GLY A 136 -14.14 9.75 -2.75
N TYR A 137 -13.28 9.41 -1.79
CA TYR A 137 -12.38 8.26 -1.91
C TYR A 137 -13.11 6.92 -1.96
N VAL A 138 -12.61 6.04 -2.82
CA VAL A 138 -12.93 4.61 -2.77
C VAL A 138 -12.21 4.00 -1.55
N GLY A 139 -12.98 3.67 -0.52
CA GLY A 139 -12.46 3.13 0.76
C GLY A 139 -12.45 4.14 1.93
N GLU A 140 -11.66 3.83 2.95
CA GLU A 140 -11.35 4.70 4.11
C GLU A 140 -9.86 4.98 4.16
N LEU A 141 -9.51 6.20 4.56
CA LEU A 141 -8.13 6.67 4.66
C LEU A 141 -7.84 7.12 6.09
N PHE A 142 -6.73 6.65 6.65
CA PHE A 142 -6.28 6.98 8.00
C PHE A 142 -4.85 7.52 7.98
N PHE A 143 -4.58 8.50 8.85
CA PHE A 143 -3.23 9.01 9.08
C PHE A 143 -2.71 8.47 10.40
N VAL A 144 -1.55 7.80 10.35
CA VAL A 144 -0.95 7.12 11.49
C VAL A 144 0.44 7.68 11.74
N LYS A 145 0.74 7.98 13.01
CA LYS A 145 2.09 8.28 13.49
C LYS A 145 2.58 7.10 14.31
N ILE A 146 3.78 6.62 13.99
CA ILE A 146 4.45 5.58 14.76
C ILE A 146 5.72 6.18 15.36
N ASP A 147 5.79 6.23 16.69
CA ASP A 147 7.00 6.60 17.41
C ASP A 147 7.84 5.32 17.61
N LEU A 148 8.99 5.26 16.93
CA LEU A 148 9.91 4.15 16.94
C LEU A 148 10.85 4.28 18.15
N GLN A 149 11.04 3.20 18.92
CA GLN A 149 12.02 3.21 20.02
C GLN A 149 13.47 3.08 19.53
N GLN A 150 13.67 2.66 18.27
CA GLN A 150 14.96 2.67 17.59
C GLN A 150 14.80 3.25 16.17
N PRO A 151 15.71 4.13 15.72
CA PRO A 151 15.60 4.76 14.42
C PRO A 151 15.61 3.72 13.28
N MET A 152 14.66 3.85 12.35
CA MET A 152 14.68 3.11 11.09
C MET A 152 15.15 4.05 9.98
N ASN A 153 16.30 3.74 9.35
CA ASN A 153 16.97 4.61 8.37
C ASN A 153 17.21 6.05 8.89
N GLY A 154 17.48 6.20 10.19
CA GLY A 154 17.70 7.50 10.82
C GLY A 154 16.43 8.25 11.25
N ASN A 155 15.25 7.68 11.04
CA ASN A 155 13.99 8.27 11.48
C ASN A 155 13.47 7.59 12.75
N ASP A 156 13.19 8.39 13.78
CA ASP A 156 12.58 7.93 15.05
C ASP A 156 11.05 7.95 14.99
N VAL A 157 10.48 8.55 13.93
CA VAL A 157 9.04 8.66 13.73
C VAL A 157 8.70 8.29 12.28
N LEU A 158 7.66 7.49 12.10
CA LEU A 158 7.06 7.25 10.79
C LEU A 158 5.69 7.92 10.72
N HIS A 159 5.47 8.66 9.64
CA HIS A 159 4.17 9.18 9.28
C HIS A 159 3.63 8.40 8.09
N LEU A 160 2.49 7.75 8.30
CA LEU A 160 1.92 6.79 7.36
C LEU A 160 0.49 7.16 6.99
N VAL A 161 0.08 6.69 5.83
CA VAL A 161 -1.29 6.69 5.34
C VAL A 161 -1.73 5.25 5.19
N VAL A 162 -2.88 4.92 5.74
CA VAL A 162 -3.51 3.60 5.59
C VAL A 162 -4.76 3.76 4.77
N LYS A 163 -4.81 3.13 3.59
CA LYS A 163 -6.02 3.02 2.78
C LYS A 163 -6.62 1.63 2.97
N THR A 164 -7.92 1.53 3.21
CA THR A 164 -8.63 0.25 3.33
C THR A 164 -9.95 0.30 2.58
N ASN A 165 -10.42 -0.82 2.06
CA ASN A 165 -11.79 -0.90 1.57
C ASN A 165 -12.81 -0.76 2.73
N ARG A 166 -13.98 -0.18 2.46
CA ARG A 166 -15.07 -0.08 3.46
C ARG A 166 -15.76 -1.43 3.60
N LYS A 167 -15.68 -2.04 4.78
CA LYS A 167 -16.63 -3.07 5.20
C LYS A 167 -17.73 -2.42 6.02
N ASN A 168 -18.85 -2.08 5.38
CA ASN A 168 -20.05 -1.69 6.12
C ASN A 168 -20.55 -2.91 6.91
N PRO A 169 -20.55 -2.88 8.26
CA PRO A 169 -21.16 -3.94 9.04
C PRO A 169 -22.67 -3.94 8.75
N GLY A 170 -23.17 -4.99 8.10
CA GLY A 170 -24.60 -5.16 7.82
C GLY A 170 -25.12 -4.61 6.48
N SER A 171 -24.25 -4.12 5.58
CA SER A 171 -24.67 -3.90 4.18
C SER A 171 -24.08 -4.98 3.28
N ASP A 172 -24.93 -5.87 2.79
CA ASP A 172 -24.61 -6.91 1.79
C ASP A 172 -24.35 -6.33 0.38
N ARG A 173 -23.98 -5.05 0.31
CA ARG A 173 -23.86 -4.25 -0.91
C ARG A 173 -22.53 -3.51 -0.92
N SER A 174 -21.42 -4.23 -0.96
CA SER A 174 -20.28 -3.71 -1.72
C SER A 174 -20.69 -3.81 -3.20
N ILE A 175 -20.56 -2.71 -3.95
CA ILE A 175 -20.72 -2.79 -5.41
C ILE A 175 -19.50 -3.59 -5.90
N PRO A 176 -19.63 -4.74 -6.58
CA PRO A 176 -18.50 -5.60 -6.92
C PRO A 176 -17.32 -4.85 -7.55
N ILE A 177 -17.62 -3.88 -8.43
CA ILE A 177 -16.59 -3.06 -9.09
C ILE A 177 -15.75 -2.22 -8.10
N VAL A 178 -16.32 -1.77 -6.98
CA VAL A 178 -15.59 -1.03 -5.94
C VAL A 178 -14.60 -1.94 -5.24
N GLN A 179 -14.97 -3.20 -5.03
CA GLN A 179 -14.09 -4.20 -4.47
C GLN A 179 -12.95 -4.52 -5.45
N ASP A 180 -13.25 -4.62 -6.74
CA ASP A 180 -12.25 -4.87 -7.78
C ASP A 180 -11.25 -3.71 -7.93
N LEU A 181 -11.70 -2.46 -7.79
CA LEU A 181 -10.83 -1.28 -7.74
C LEU A 181 -9.86 -1.34 -6.54
N CYS A 182 -10.35 -1.67 -5.34
CA CYS A 182 -9.49 -1.85 -4.16
C CYS A 182 -8.47 -2.98 -4.37
N LYS A 183 -8.90 -4.12 -4.93
CA LYS A 183 -8.03 -5.25 -5.26
C LYS A 183 -6.98 -4.88 -6.31
N ARG A 184 -7.35 -4.09 -7.31
CA ARG A 184 -6.43 -3.60 -8.35
C ARG A 184 -5.34 -2.72 -7.76
N GLU A 185 -5.69 -1.83 -6.84
CA GLU A 185 -4.70 -0.96 -6.20
C GLU A 185 -3.73 -1.77 -5.32
N VAL A 186 -4.23 -2.74 -4.54
CA VAL A 186 -3.36 -3.66 -3.79
C VAL A 186 -2.45 -4.44 -4.75
N PHE A 187 -2.98 -4.96 -5.84
CA PHE A 187 -2.19 -5.68 -6.84
C PHE A 187 -1.10 -4.82 -7.48
N PHE A 188 -1.38 -3.53 -7.73
CA PHE A 188 -0.37 -2.59 -8.20
C PHE A 188 0.79 -2.47 -7.20
N TYR A 189 0.51 -2.15 -5.94
CA TYR A 189 1.57 -1.95 -4.94
C TYR A 189 2.28 -3.25 -4.52
N ASP A 190 1.55 -4.37 -4.46
CA ASP A 190 2.09 -5.65 -4.00
C ASP A 190 2.87 -6.42 -5.08
N THR A 191 2.47 -6.26 -6.34
CA THR A 191 3.03 -7.02 -7.47
C THR A 191 3.66 -6.11 -8.51
N ILE A 192 2.89 -5.27 -9.20
CA ILE A 192 3.37 -4.49 -10.36
C ILE A 192 4.55 -3.59 -9.97
N LEU A 193 4.41 -2.83 -8.88
CA LEU A 193 5.43 -1.90 -8.42
C LEU A 193 6.72 -2.63 -8.01
N LYS A 194 6.62 -3.80 -7.38
CA LYS A 194 7.79 -4.59 -6.98
C LYS A 194 8.54 -5.13 -8.19
N GLU A 195 7.84 -5.64 -9.19
CA GLU A 195 8.44 -6.08 -10.46
C GLU A 195 9.12 -4.92 -11.20
N TYR A 196 8.52 -3.73 -11.18
CA TYR A 196 9.14 -2.52 -11.71
C TYR A 196 10.41 -2.14 -10.93
N GLN A 197 10.36 -2.18 -9.61
CA GLN A 197 11.51 -1.89 -8.75
C GLN A 197 12.65 -2.88 -8.99
N GLU A 198 12.35 -4.18 -9.04
CA GLU A 198 13.34 -5.22 -9.32
C GLU A 198 13.96 -5.05 -10.72
N PHE A 199 13.13 -4.80 -11.72
CA PHE A 199 13.60 -4.52 -13.08
C PHE A 199 14.53 -3.30 -13.14
N GLN A 200 14.19 -2.22 -12.44
CA GLN A 200 14.99 -1.00 -12.39
C GLN A 200 16.29 -1.17 -11.59
N ASN A 201 16.25 -1.85 -10.44
CA ASN A 201 17.42 -2.03 -9.57
C ASN A 201 18.56 -2.80 -10.27
N ASN A 202 18.20 -3.62 -11.26
CA ASN A 202 19.16 -4.31 -12.12
C ASN A 202 19.81 -3.41 -13.20
N LYS A 203 19.49 -2.11 -13.21
CA LYS A 203 19.98 -1.12 -14.17
C LYS A 203 20.79 -0.03 -13.46
N LYS A 204 21.86 0.45 -14.10
CA LYS A 204 22.69 1.57 -13.60
C LYS A 204 22.06 2.93 -13.95
N PHE A 205 20.78 3.13 -13.64
CA PHE A 205 19.97 4.22 -14.16
C PHE A 205 19.24 5.00 -13.05
N PRO A 206 18.98 6.33 -13.18
CA PRO A 206 18.17 7.09 -12.24
C PRO A 206 16.81 6.46 -11.97
N VAL A 207 16.35 6.69 -10.74
CA VAL A 207 15.10 6.18 -10.20
C VAL A 207 13.92 6.77 -11.00
N LEU A 208 13.17 5.91 -11.69
CA LEU A 208 11.93 6.23 -12.39
C LEU A 208 10.71 6.17 -11.46
N LEU A 209 10.80 5.40 -10.37
CA LEU A 209 9.67 5.15 -9.47
C LEU A 209 9.60 6.12 -8.29
N ASP A 210 10.33 7.23 -8.35
CA ASP A 210 10.22 8.37 -7.43
C ASP A 210 8.88 9.11 -7.54
N LEU A 211 8.10 8.80 -8.58
CA LEU A 211 6.74 9.29 -8.82
C LEU A 211 5.64 8.53 -8.07
N VAL A 212 5.97 7.46 -7.33
CA VAL A 212 5.00 6.62 -6.60
C VAL A 212 5.27 6.73 -5.09
N PRO A 213 4.25 6.83 -4.22
CA PRO A 213 4.46 6.83 -2.78
C PRO A 213 5.16 5.55 -2.35
N LYS A 214 6.08 5.67 -1.40
CA LYS A 214 6.69 4.52 -0.76
C LYS A 214 5.60 3.69 -0.09
N CYS A 215 5.41 2.47 -0.58
CA CYS A 215 4.55 1.47 0.03
C CYS A 215 5.36 0.66 1.05
N PHE A 216 4.87 0.62 2.30
CA PHE A 216 5.46 -0.16 3.37
C PHE A 216 4.95 -1.61 3.36
N ASN A 217 3.66 -1.79 3.07
CA ASN A 217 3.07 -3.11 2.90
C ASN A 217 1.66 -3.01 2.31
N THR A 218 1.15 -4.17 1.93
CA THR A 218 -0.23 -4.38 1.51
C THR A 218 -0.81 -5.61 2.21
N PHE A 219 -2.13 -5.73 2.19
CA PHE A 219 -2.85 -6.90 2.68
C PHE A 219 -4.09 -7.12 1.81
N SER A 220 -4.36 -8.37 1.45
CA SER A 220 -5.55 -8.77 0.69
C SER A 220 -6.00 -10.14 1.17
N GLU A 221 -6.95 -10.18 2.10
CA GLU A 221 -7.48 -11.45 2.62
C GLU A 221 -8.96 -11.32 3.00
N ASN A 222 -9.79 -12.28 2.57
CA ASN A 222 -11.23 -12.32 2.87
C ASN A 222 -11.95 -11.00 2.55
N ASP A 223 -11.70 -10.44 1.36
CA ASP A 223 -12.22 -9.14 0.92
C ASP A 223 -11.85 -7.96 1.86
N ASN A 224 -10.71 -8.04 2.54
CA ASN A 224 -10.08 -6.90 3.20
C ASN A 224 -8.83 -6.51 2.41
N GLU A 225 -8.87 -5.33 1.81
CA GLU A 225 -7.79 -4.75 1.02
C GLU A 225 -7.23 -3.58 1.80
N VAL A 226 -5.95 -3.64 2.14
CA VAL A 226 -5.25 -2.60 2.90
C VAL A 226 -3.95 -2.26 2.21
N ILE A 227 -3.63 -0.98 2.16
CA ILE A 227 -2.37 -0.45 1.65
C ILE A 227 -1.82 0.52 2.70
N ILE A 228 -0.54 0.39 3.05
CA ILE A 228 0.16 1.37 3.88
C ILE A 228 1.24 2.07 3.07
N LEU A 229 1.08 3.38 2.98
CA LEU A 229 1.93 4.30 2.24
C LEU A 229 2.59 5.30 3.18
N GLU A 230 3.64 5.96 2.71
CA GLU A 230 4.17 7.16 3.38
C GLU A 230 3.16 8.31 3.37
N ASN A 231 3.23 9.15 4.39
CA ASN A 231 2.43 10.38 4.45
C ASN A 231 3.14 11.54 3.76
N LEU A 232 2.87 11.70 2.47
CA LEU A 232 3.44 12.76 1.64
C LEU A 232 3.17 14.17 2.18
N LYS A 233 2.10 14.41 2.94
CA LYS A 233 1.85 15.73 3.56
C LYS A 233 2.95 16.10 4.55
N LYS A 234 3.54 15.13 5.24
CA LYS A 234 4.64 15.36 6.19
C LYS A 234 5.99 15.58 5.48
N GLU A 235 6.09 15.12 4.25
CA GLU A 235 7.20 15.39 3.33
C GLU A 235 7.01 16.70 2.53
N GLY A 236 6.03 17.53 2.90
CA GLY A 236 5.79 18.84 2.28
C GLY A 236 5.11 18.81 0.92
N TYR A 237 4.54 17.67 0.51
CA TYR A 237 3.72 17.61 -0.69
C TYR A 237 2.32 18.17 -0.42
N VAL A 238 1.76 18.83 -1.43
CA VAL A 238 0.42 19.41 -1.41
C VAL A 238 -0.34 19.07 -2.68
N LEU A 239 -1.67 19.05 -2.61
CA LEU A 239 -2.52 18.93 -3.79
C LEU A 239 -2.52 20.27 -4.55
N HIS A 240 -2.55 20.18 -5.88
CA HIS A 240 -2.88 21.35 -6.70
C HIS A 240 -4.37 21.70 -6.56
N SER A 241 -4.71 22.99 -6.63
CA SER A 241 -6.11 23.42 -6.61
C SER A 241 -6.91 22.77 -7.75
N ARG A 242 -8.16 22.37 -7.48
CA ARG A 242 -9.12 21.89 -8.50
C ARG A 242 -9.75 23.03 -9.31
N GLU A 243 -9.64 24.25 -8.81
CA GLU A 243 -10.26 25.44 -9.41
C GLU A 243 -9.30 26.15 -10.38
N GLU A 244 -8.02 25.79 -10.34
CA GLU A 244 -6.98 26.45 -11.11
C GLU A 244 -6.38 25.48 -12.15
N PRO A 245 -6.22 25.90 -13.40
CA PRO A 245 -5.48 25.11 -14.37
C PRO A 245 -4.00 25.04 -14.01
N MET A 246 -3.35 23.96 -14.41
CA MET A 246 -1.91 23.80 -14.30
C MET A 246 -1.19 24.72 -15.28
N ASN A 247 -0.11 25.37 -14.81
CA ASN A 247 0.80 26.08 -15.70
C ASN A 247 1.71 25.12 -16.47
N ILE A 248 2.49 25.64 -17.41
CA ILE A 248 3.37 24.83 -18.29
C ILE A 248 4.31 23.92 -17.49
N LEU A 249 4.91 24.41 -16.40
CA LEU A 249 5.87 23.63 -15.61
C LEU A 249 5.20 22.45 -14.87
N HIS A 250 3.95 22.62 -14.44
CA HIS A 250 3.17 21.52 -13.86
C HIS A 250 2.77 20.50 -14.93
N LEU A 251 2.34 20.96 -16.11
CA LEU A 251 1.98 20.09 -17.23
C LEU A 251 3.19 19.26 -17.68
N GLU A 252 4.35 19.89 -17.86
CA GLU A 252 5.60 19.20 -18.18
C GLU A 252 5.99 18.16 -17.11
N MET A 253 5.91 18.53 -15.82
CA MET A 253 6.20 17.59 -14.74
C MET A 253 5.24 16.39 -14.73
N GLY A 254 3.95 16.62 -14.96
CA GLY A 254 2.95 15.56 -15.08
C GLY A 254 3.25 14.61 -16.23
N LEU A 255 3.47 15.15 -17.43
CA LEU A 255 3.82 14.38 -18.63
C LEU A 255 5.11 13.59 -18.45
N LYS A 256 6.12 14.18 -17.80
CA LYS A 256 7.37 13.51 -17.47
C LYS A 256 7.15 12.31 -16.55
N SER A 257 6.31 12.42 -15.52
CA SER A 257 5.98 11.29 -14.65
C SER A 257 5.19 10.21 -15.39
N TYR A 258 4.23 10.56 -16.25
CA TYR A 258 3.57 9.57 -17.09
C TYR A 258 4.54 8.89 -18.06
N ALA A 259 5.49 9.64 -18.64
CA ALA A 259 6.54 9.07 -19.48
C ALA A 259 7.36 8.03 -18.69
N LYS A 260 7.79 8.34 -17.47
CA LYS A 260 8.48 7.37 -16.59
C LYS A 260 7.64 6.11 -16.33
N LEU A 261 6.36 6.26 -15.97
CA LEU A 261 5.44 5.15 -15.69
C LEU A 261 5.25 4.25 -16.92
N HIS A 262 5.03 4.84 -18.09
CA HIS A 262 4.83 4.08 -19.32
C HIS A 262 6.12 3.40 -19.79
N VAL A 263 7.25 4.09 -19.74
CA VAL A 263 8.54 3.57 -20.20
C VAL A 263 8.96 2.32 -19.44
N ILE A 264 8.81 2.30 -18.11
CA ILE A 264 9.19 1.12 -17.32
C ILE A 264 8.32 -0.09 -17.69
N SER A 265 7.03 0.13 -17.96
CA SER A 265 6.12 -0.89 -18.47
C SER A 265 6.57 -1.45 -19.82
N PHE A 266 6.92 -0.57 -20.77
CA PHE A 266 7.38 -0.97 -22.10
C PHE A 266 8.73 -1.68 -22.09
N ALA A 267 9.69 -1.18 -21.32
CA ALA A 267 11.00 -1.80 -21.19
C ALA A 267 10.88 -3.20 -20.57
N LEU A 268 10.01 -3.38 -19.57
CA LEU A 268 9.72 -4.69 -19.01
C LEU A 268 9.09 -5.62 -20.06
N LYS A 269 8.10 -5.15 -20.83
CA LYS A 269 7.48 -5.91 -21.94
C LYS A 269 8.51 -6.38 -22.96
N ASN A 270 9.45 -5.50 -23.33
CA ASN A 270 10.48 -5.78 -24.33
C ASN A 270 11.55 -6.77 -23.82
N GLN A 271 12.00 -6.60 -22.57
CA GLN A 271 13.19 -7.28 -22.05
C GLN A 271 12.88 -8.49 -21.16
N LYS A 272 11.69 -8.53 -20.55
CA LYS A 272 11.23 -9.55 -19.58
C LYS A 272 9.76 -9.89 -19.85
N ARG A 273 9.49 -10.35 -21.07
CA ARG A 273 8.14 -10.58 -21.59
C ARG A 273 7.27 -11.47 -20.68
N ASP A 274 7.80 -12.56 -20.16
CA ASP A 274 7.04 -13.49 -19.32
C ASP A 274 6.56 -12.82 -18.01
N ILE A 275 7.41 -11.99 -17.40
CA ILE A 275 7.06 -11.21 -16.19
C ILE A 275 5.96 -10.21 -16.55
N PHE A 276 6.16 -9.46 -17.64
CA PHE A 276 5.16 -8.49 -18.11
C PHE A 276 3.81 -9.14 -18.37
N GLU A 277 3.77 -10.24 -19.13
CA GLU A 277 2.53 -10.97 -19.42
C GLU A 277 1.86 -11.46 -18.14
N ASN A 278 2.64 -11.95 -17.16
CA ASN A 278 2.09 -12.40 -15.88
C ASN A 278 1.41 -11.27 -15.09
N ILE A 279 2.02 -10.08 -15.03
CA ILE A 279 1.44 -8.95 -14.28
C ILE A 279 0.34 -8.22 -15.05
N SER A 280 0.36 -8.26 -16.39
CA SER A 280 -0.62 -7.53 -17.21
C SER A 280 -1.87 -8.35 -17.56
N LYS A 281 -1.84 -9.69 -17.47
CA LYS A 281 -2.93 -10.56 -17.94
C LYS A 281 -4.30 -10.27 -17.30
N THR A 282 -4.30 -9.86 -16.04
CA THR A 282 -5.53 -9.54 -15.29
C THR A 282 -5.87 -8.05 -15.34
N CYS A 283 -5.07 -7.23 -16.02
CA CYS A 283 -5.18 -5.79 -15.99
C CYS A 283 -6.18 -5.22 -17.02
N SER A 284 -7.42 -5.73 -17.04
CA SER A 284 -8.52 -5.13 -17.83
C SER A 284 -8.90 -3.74 -17.31
N SER A 285 -9.60 -2.95 -18.14
CA SER A 285 -10.11 -1.63 -17.77
C SER A 285 -11.36 -1.76 -16.90
N LEU A 286 -11.18 -1.65 -15.58
CA LEU A 286 -12.28 -1.61 -14.61
C LEU A 286 -13.17 -0.36 -14.81
N VAL A 287 -12.60 0.75 -15.30
CA VAL A 287 -13.36 1.96 -15.67
C VAL A 287 -14.35 1.62 -16.79
N LYS A 288 -13.92 0.89 -17.82
CA LYS A 288 -14.83 0.46 -18.88
C LYS A 288 -15.93 -0.46 -18.35
N GLU A 289 -15.60 -1.41 -17.49
CA GLU A 289 -16.56 -2.31 -16.86
C GLU A 289 -17.63 -1.54 -16.05
N MET A 290 -17.22 -0.52 -15.30
CA MET A 290 -18.14 0.39 -14.61
C MET A 290 -19.09 1.10 -15.58
N PHE A 291 -18.56 1.57 -16.72
CA PHE A 291 -19.36 2.29 -17.71
C PHE A 291 -20.35 1.38 -18.45
N LEU A 292 -20.03 0.10 -18.70
CA LEU A 292 -20.92 -0.85 -19.40
C LEU A 292 -22.32 -0.93 -18.79
N THR A 293 -22.40 -0.85 -17.46
CA THR A 293 -23.68 -0.91 -16.73
C THR A 293 -24.43 0.42 -16.66
N SER A 294 -23.82 1.51 -17.17
CA SER A 294 -24.27 2.89 -16.97
C SER A 294 -24.80 3.57 -18.25
N LYS A 295 -24.99 2.85 -19.36
CA LYS A 295 -25.41 3.44 -20.65
C LYS A 295 -26.60 4.39 -20.53
N LYS A 296 -27.69 3.92 -19.91
CA LYS A 296 -28.92 4.72 -19.75
C LYS A 296 -28.67 6.00 -18.94
N LEU A 297 -27.83 5.93 -17.91
CA LEU A 297 -27.45 7.08 -17.10
C LEU A 297 -26.72 8.12 -17.96
N PHE A 298 -25.73 7.70 -18.75
CA PHE A 298 -24.97 8.60 -19.63
C PHE A 298 -25.84 9.23 -20.71
N ASP A 299 -26.63 8.43 -21.43
CA ASP A 299 -27.51 8.95 -22.48
C ASP A 299 -28.49 9.97 -21.88
N THR A 300 -29.06 9.72 -20.70
CA THR A 300 -29.98 10.67 -20.05
C THR A 300 -29.27 11.95 -19.58
N LYS A 301 -28.13 11.81 -18.88
CA LYS A 301 -27.42 12.95 -18.28
C LYS A 301 -26.78 13.85 -19.33
N THR A 302 -26.34 13.29 -20.45
CA THR A 302 -25.74 14.07 -21.53
C THR A 302 -26.78 14.96 -22.21
N HIS A 303 -28.00 14.49 -22.43
CA HIS A 303 -29.08 15.37 -22.93
C HIS A 303 -29.48 16.45 -21.92
N LEU A 304 -29.48 16.15 -20.61
CA LEU A 304 -29.76 17.17 -19.58
C LEU A 304 -28.75 18.34 -19.60
N LEU A 305 -27.49 18.06 -19.94
CA LEU A 305 -26.47 19.12 -20.06
C LEU A 305 -26.78 20.10 -21.19
N VAL A 306 -27.42 19.66 -22.28
CA VAL A 306 -27.86 20.57 -23.36
C VAL A 306 -28.82 21.62 -22.80
N GLU A 307 -29.84 21.20 -22.05
CA GLU A 307 -30.80 22.10 -21.44
C GLU A 307 -30.15 22.99 -20.38
N THR A 308 -29.25 22.43 -19.57
CA THR A 308 -28.47 23.20 -18.57
C THR A 308 -27.66 24.32 -19.23
N LEU A 309 -27.04 24.06 -20.38
CA LEU A 309 -26.30 25.07 -21.15
C LEU A 309 -27.21 26.16 -21.72
N LYS A 310 -28.42 25.79 -22.18
CA LYS A 310 -29.43 26.77 -22.64
C LYS A 310 -29.88 27.68 -21.50
N GLU A 311 -30.20 27.10 -20.34
CA GLU A 311 -30.61 27.84 -19.13
C GLU A 311 -29.49 28.76 -18.61
N ALA A 312 -28.23 28.33 -18.73
CA ALA A 312 -27.06 29.14 -18.40
C ALA A 312 -26.76 30.27 -19.41
N GLY A 313 -27.62 30.47 -20.42
CA GLY A 313 -27.43 31.50 -21.44
C GLY A 313 -26.25 31.20 -22.39
N ARG A 314 -25.92 29.92 -22.60
CA ARG A 314 -24.84 29.45 -23.49
C ARG A 314 -25.36 28.65 -24.69
N PRO A 315 -26.23 29.24 -25.53
CA PRO A 315 -26.77 28.56 -26.70
C PRO A 315 -25.67 28.16 -27.70
N ASP A 316 -24.58 28.94 -27.75
CA ASP A 316 -23.38 28.68 -28.53
C ASP A 316 -22.77 27.30 -28.21
N LEU A 317 -22.72 26.94 -26.92
CA LEU A 317 -22.23 25.64 -26.48
C LEU A 317 -23.30 24.55 -26.59
N SER A 318 -24.56 24.86 -26.24
CA SER A 318 -25.62 23.86 -26.26
C SER A 318 -25.83 23.28 -27.66
N THR A 319 -25.81 24.11 -28.70
CA THR A 319 -26.01 23.66 -30.09
C THR A 319 -24.85 22.77 -30.56
N VAL A 320 -23.61 23.14 -30.24
CA VAL A 320 -22.43 22.33 -30.59
C VAL A 320 -22.46 20.99 -29.87
N TYR A 321 -22.75 21.01 -28.56
CA TYR A 321 -22.79 19.80 -27.75
C TYR A 321 -23.94 18.88 -28.13
N GLU A 322 -25.14 19.42 -28.39
CA GLU A 322 -26.31 18.66 -28.86
C GLU A 322 -26.02 17.94 -30.19
N LYS A 323 -25.40 18.65 -31.16
CA LYS A 323 -24.95 18.02 -32.41
C LYS A 323 -23.97 16.87 -32.12
N TYR A 324 -22.98 17.10 -31.26
CA TYR A 324 -21.94 16.12 -30.94
C TYR A 324 -22.49 14.83 -30.33
N ILE A 325 -23.44 14.94 -29.38
CA ILE A 325 -24.07 13.77 -28.72
C ILE A 325 -25.08 13.06 -29.62
N ASN A 326 -25.73 13.78 -30.55
CA ASN A 326 -26.67 13.21 -31.51
C ASN A 326 -25.97 12.44 -32.65
N GLU A 327 -24.80 12.91 -33.09
CA GLU A 327 -23.98 12.18 -34.08
C GLU A 327 -23.52 10.82 -33.54
N LYS A 328 -23.07 10.79 -32.28
CA LYS A 328 -22.73 9.56 -31.56
C LYS A 328 -22.73 9.83 -30.07
N SER A 329 -23.48 9.03 -29.31
CA SER A 329 -23.61 9.24 -27.86
C SER A 329 -22.25 9.11 -27.15
N ILE A 330 -22.09 9.85 -26.05
CA ILE A 330 -20.87 9.83 -25.23
C ILE A 330 -20.54 8.41 -24.78
N TYR A 331 -21.55 7.62 -24.40
CA TYR A 331 -21.37 6.21 -24.04
C TYR A 331 -20.71 5.42 -25.18
N ASN A 332 -21.24 5.51 -26.40
CA ASN A 332 -20.70 4.76 -27.53
C ASN A 332 -19.29 5.24 -27.90
N ARG A 333 -19.01 6.55 -27.82
CA ARG A 333 -17.64 7.08 -28.02
C ARG A 333 -16.66 6.55 -26.98
N PHE A 334 -17.08 6.51 -25.72
CA PHE A 334 -16.28 5.94 -24.64
C PHE A 334 -16.00 4.45 -24.87
N MET A 335 -17.01 3.68 -25.29
CA MET A 335 -16.84 2.26 -25.59
C MET A 335 -15.88 2.04 -26.76
N ASP A 336 -16.01 2.78 -27.86
CA ASP A 336 -15.04 2.73 -28.98
C ASP A 336 -13.59 2.92 -28.51
N VAL A 337 -13.34 3.93 -27.68
CA VAL A 337 -11.99 4.20 -27.14
C VAL A 337 -11.54 3.04 -26.25
N GLY A 338 -12.42 2.53 -25.38
CA GLY A 338 -12.14 1.39 -24.51
C GLY A 338 -11.98 0.05 -25.26
N ASP A 339 -12.56 -0.09 -26.45
CA ASP A 339 -12.43 -1.24 -27.35
C ASP A 339 -11.25 -1.13 -28.31
N THR A 340 -10.62 0.05 -28.41
CA THR A 340 -9.46 0.25 -29.28
C THR A 340 -8.24 -0.49 -28.72
N VAL A 341 -7.92 -1.64 -29.34
CA VAL A 341 -6.73 -2.43 -29.00
C VAL A 341 -5.53 -1.92 -29.79
N SER A 342 -4.68 -1.13 -29.13
CA SER A 342 -3.38 -0.74 -29.68
C SER A 342 -2.37 -1.90 -29.60
N LYS A 343 -1.41 -1.98 -30.52
CA LYS A 343 -0.22 -2.85 -30.35
C LYS A 343 0.74 -2.27 -29.30
N ASP A 344 0.65 -0.97 -29.11
CA ASP A 344 1.54 -0.16 -28.29
C ASP A 344 0.93 0.11 -26.92
N GLN A 345 0.65 -0.97 -26.20
CA GLN A 345 0.08 -0.93 -24.86
C GLN A 345 1.15 -0.95 -23.78
N ALA A 346 0.89 -0.16 -22.73
CA ALA A 346 1.56 -0.19 -21.44
C ALA A 346 0.53 -0.36 -20.32
N LEU A 347 0.98 -0.73 -19.14
CA LEU A 347 0.20 -0.52 -17.91
C LEU A 347 0.16 0.99 -17.65
N ILE A 348 -1.02 1.57 -17.84
CA ILE A 348 -1.32 2.99 -17.66
C ILE A 348 -2.01 3.23 -16.31
N HIS A 349 -2.03 4.47 -15.83
CA HIS A 349 -2.71 4.89 -14.60
C HIS A 349 -4.24 4.90 -14.75
N ALA A 350 -4.73 5.40 -15.89
CA ALA A 350 -6.14 5.54 -16.29
C ALA A 350 -7.04 6.47 -15.43
N ASP A 351 -6.55 7.02 -14.33
CA ASP A 351 -7.28 8.00 -13.49
C ASP A 351 -6.49 9.31 -13.27
N CYS A 352 -6.22 10.03 -14.37
CA CYS A 352 -5.22 11.10 -14.45
C CYS A 352 -5.76 12.50 -14.11
N HIS A 353 -6.61 12.61 -13.09
CA HIS A 353 -7.13 13.89 -12.63
C HIS A 353 -6.22 14.53 -11.57
N ASN A 354 -6.26 15.86 -11.42
CA ASN A 354 -5.39 16.60 -10.51
C ASN A 354 -5.41 16.12 -9.04
N GLY A 355 -6.56 15.61 -8.57
CA GLY A 355 -6.72 15.07 -7.22
C GLY A 355 -5.86 13.84 -6.91
N ASN A 356 -5.32 13.17 -7.93
CA ASN A 356 -4.45 12.02 -7.82
C ASN A 356 -2.97 12.41 -8.00
N MET A 357 -2.64 13.70 -7.82
CA MET A 357 -1.30 14.22 -7.99
C MET A 357 -0.95 15.15 -6.84
N MET A 358 0.14 14.87 -6.15
CA MET A 358 0.69 15.77 -5.14
C MET A 358 2.03 16.33 -5.58
N PHE A 359 2.22 17.62 -5.36
CA PHE A 359 3.40 18.38 -5.76
C PHE A 359 4.18 18.85 -4.53
N GLN A 360 5.50 18.84 -4.64
CA GLN A 360 6.41 19.48 -3.70
C GLN A 360 7.04 20.70 -4.37
N TYR A 361 7.27 21.77 -3.61
CA TYR A 361 7.82 23.04 -4.11
C TYR A 361 9.10 23.41 -3.33
N LYS A 362 10.06 24.06 -3.99
CA LYS A 362 11.32 24.51 -3.32
C LYS A 362 11.11 25.70 -2.39
N THR A 363 10.13 26.52 -2.70
CA THR A 363 9.84 27.82 -2.09
C THR A 363 8.33 27.95 -1.95
N ASP A 364 7.86 28.99 -1.27
CA ASP A 364 6.42 29.31 -1.20
C ASP A 364 5.81 29.63 -2.58
N ASP A 365 6.66 29.87 -3.60
CA ASP A 365 6.25 29.95 -4.99
C ASP A 365 5.75 28.60 -5.52
N LYS A 366 4.43 28.45 -5.53
CA LYS A 366 3.72 27.29 -6.07
C LYS A 366 3.66 27.25 -7.60
N THR A 367 4.28 28.19 -8.31
CA THR A 367 4.30 28.16 -9.78
C THR A 367 5.39 27.23 -10.34
N VAL A 368 6.40 26.88 -9.54
CA VAL A 368 7.54 26.06 -9.96
C VAL A 368 7.59 24.77 -9.14
N PRO A 369 6.96 23.67 -9.61
CA PRO A 369 7.00 22.41 -8.91
C PRO A 369 8.41 21.80 -8.94
N LEU A 370 8.81 21.15 -7.85
CA LEU A 370 10.08 20.44 -7.69
C LEU A 370 9.93 18.94 -7.94
N ARG A 371 8.88 18.33 -7.37
CA ARG A 371 8.56 16.91 -7.51
C ARG A 371 7.06 16.74 -7.63
N MET A 372 6.66 15.64 -8.24
CA MET A 372 5.27 15.19 -8.29
C MET A 372 5.21 13.70 -8.01
N VAL A 373 4.22 13.31 -7.19
CA VAL A 373 3.89 11.92 -6.91
C VAL A 373 2.45 11.65 -7.37
N LEU A 374 2.26 10.56 -8.11
CA LEU A 374 0.97 10.03 -8.51
C LEU A 374 0.36 9.21 -7.37
N LEU A 375 -0.94 9.36 -7.16
CA LEU A 375 -1.71 8.64 -6.16
C LEU A 375 -2.78 7.78 -6.83
N ASP A 376 -3.33 6.83 -6.08
CA ASP A 376 -4.53 6.08 -6.44
C ASP A 376 -4.45 5.28 -7.76
N PHE A 377 -3.77 4.14 -7.68
CA PHE A 377 -3.55 3.25 -8.82
C PHE A 377 -4.69 2.23 -9.03
N GLN A 378 -5.89 2.50 -8.50
CA GLN A 378 -7.05 1.61 -8.57
C GLN A 378 -7.54 1.32 -10.01
N ALA A 379 -7.29 2.24 -10.94
CA ALA A 379 -7.73 2.13 -12.33
C ALA A 379 -6.67 1.54 -13.27
N VAL A 380 -5.48 1.18 -12.76
CA VAL A 380 -4.36 0.70 -13.57
C VAL A 380 -4.82 -0.41 -14.51
N CYS A 381 -4.57 -0.25 -15.82
CA CYS A 381 -4.94 -1.24 -16.81
C CYS A 381 -3.97 -1.26 -17.99
N LEU A 382 -4.01 -2.33 -18.79
CA LEU A 382 -3.21 -2.45 -20.00
C LEU A 382 -3.92 -1.75 -21.16
N HIS A 383 -3.44 -0.57 -21.57
CA HIS A 383 -4.01 0.19 -22.68
C HIS A 383 -2.96 1.10 -23.35
N SER A 384 -3.38 1.89 -24.33
CA SER A 384 -2.58 2.91 -24.97
C SER A 384 -2.21 4.02 -23.97
N PRO A 385 -0.93 4.43 -23.88
CA PRO A 385 -0.50 5.56 -23.05
C PRO A 385 -1.16 6.90 -23.41
N VAL A 386 -1.74 7.01 -24.62
CA VAL A 386 -2.51 8.18 -25.05
C VAL A 386 -3.67 8.46 -24.10
N ILE A 387 -4.25 7.44 -23.46
CA ILE A 387 -5.35 7.63 -22.51
C ILE A 387 -4.89 8.50 -21.34
N ASP A 388 -3.75 8.17 -20.72
CA ASP A 388 -3.21 8.96 -19.61
C ASP A 388 -2.82 10.37 -20.06
N VAL A 389 -2.10 10.49 -21.18
CA VAL A 389 -1.62 11.79 -21.70
C VAL A 389 -2.79 12.71 -22.04
N SER A 390 -3.79 12.21 -22.77
CA SER A 390 -4.96 13.01 -23.18
C SER A 390 -5.85 13.35 -22.00
N PHE A 391 -6.11 12.39 -21.10
CA PHE A 391 -6.88 12.62 -19.88
C PHE A 391 -6.19 13.69 -19.03
N PHE A 392 -4.90 13.53 -18.75
CA PHE A 392 -4.12 14.48 -17.97
C PHE A 392 -4.18 15.88 -18.57
N LEU A 393 -3.87 16.02 -19.86
CA LEU A 393 -3.87 17.33 -20.50
C LEU A 393 -5.25 17.99 -20.45
N TRP A 394 -6.32 17.29 -20.85
CA TRP A 394 -7.66 17.89 -20.91
C TRP A 394 -8.25 18.24 -19.55
N ASN A 395 -7.83 17.59 -18.46
CA ASN A 395 -8.31 17.93 -17.12
C ASN A 395 -7.54 19.09 -16.49
N ASN A 396 -6.34 19.40 -16.99
CA ASN A 396 -5.42 20.29 -16.28
C ASN A 396 -4.96 21.51 -17.10
N ILE A 397 -5.06 21.46 -18.43
CA ILE A 397 -4.61 22.55 -19.32
C ILE A 397 -5.57 23.74 -19.28
N SER A 398 -5.02 24.95 -19.32
CA SER A 398 -5.84 26.15 -19.50
C SER A 398 -6.27 26.32 -20.96
N PRO A 399 -7.40 27.00 -21.24
CA PRO A 399 -7.79 27.32 -22.62
C PRO A 399 -6.72 28.06 -23.42
N SER A 400 -5.95 28.95 -22.79
CA SER A 400 -4.85 29.69 -23.45
C SER A 400 -3.65 28.81 -23.79
N GLU A 401 -3.40 27.76 -23.02
CA GLU A 401 -2.31 26.80 -23.26
C GLU A 401 -2.73 25.64 -24.18
N ALA A 402 -4.04 25.41 -24.39
CA ALA A 402 -4.56 24.35 -25.24
C ALA A 402 -4.03 24.40 -26.69
N GLN A 403 -3.72 25.60 -27.20
CA GLN A 403 -3.08 25.78 -28.51
C GLN A 403 -1.68 25.15 -28.61
N LYS A 404 -1.05 24.84 -27.47
CA LYS A 404 0.26 24.18 -27.37
C LYS A 404 0.14 22.67 -27.14
N ILE A 405 -1.03 22.05 -27.33
CA ILE A 405 -1.19 20.60 -27.09
C ILE A 405 -0.14 19.77 -27.84
N ARG A 406 0.18 20.13 -29.08
CA ARG A 406 1.20 19.45 -29.86
C ARG A 406 2.57 19.50 -29.20
N TYR A 407 2.96 20.65 -28.66
CA TYR A 407 4.19 20.80 -27.89
C TYR A 407 4.21 19.85 -26.69
N PHE A 408 3.12 19.76 -25.93
CA PHE A 408 3.04 18.88 -24.76
C PHE A 408 3.14 17.39 -25.13
N VAL A 409 2.51 16.98 -26.22
CA VAL A 409 2.62 15.61 -26.73
C VAL A 409 4.04 15.30 -27.18
N GLU A 410 4.69 16.22 -27.91
CA GLU A 410 6.09 16.09 -28.33
C GLU A 410 7.05 16.07 -27.13
N TYR A 411 6.77 16.87 -26.09
CA TYR A 411 7.50 16.86 -24.82
C TYR A 411 7.42 15.49 -24.12
N TYR A 412 6.20 14.96 -23.96
CA TYR A 412 5.98 13.62 -23.41
C TYR A 412 6.76 12.55 -24.20
N TYR A 413 6.65 12.59 -25.53
CA TYR A 413 7.32 11.62 -26.40
C TYR A 413 8.85 11.70 -26.29
N THR A 414 9.39 12.92 -26.20
CA THR A 414 10.82 13.17 -26.02
C THR A 414 11.33 12.58 -24.70
N GLU A 415 10.64 12.83 -23.59
CA GLU A 415 11.00 12.24 -22.28
C GLU A 415 10.86 10.71 -22.32
N PHE A 416 9.80 10.19 -22.95
CA PHE A 416 9.58 8.76 -23.11
C PHE A 416 10.74 8.08 -23.86
N CYS A 417 11.10 8.58 -25.05
CA CYS A 417 12.20 8.03 -25.84
C CYS A 417 13.53 8.13 -25.11
N SER A 418 13.78 9.25 -24.43
CA SER A 418 14.96 9.46 -23.60
C SER A 418 15.08 8.37 -22.54
N TYR A 419 14.05 8.14 -21.72
CA TYR A 419 14.08 7.12 -20.67
C TYR A 419 14.15 5.70 -21.23
N LEU A 420 13.47 5.41 -22.34
CA LEU A 420 13.46 4.09 -22.93
C LEU A 420 14.85 3.67 -23.44
N ASN A 421 15.52 4.57 -24.16
CA ASN A 421 16.90 4.37 -24.61
C ASN A 421 17.83 4.12 -23.43
N GLN A 422 17.63 4.86 -22.34
CA GLN A 422 18.42 4.73 -21.14
C GLN A 422 18.19 3.39 -20.39
N LEU A 423 16.99 2.78 -20.50
CA LEU A 423 16.72 1.43 -19.99
C LEU A 423 17.28 0.30 -20.88
N GLY A 424 17.88 0.65 -22.02
CA GLY A 424 18.48 -0.29 -22.98
C GLY A 424 17.48 -0.89 -23.98
N SER A 425 16.33 -0.25 -24.17
CA SER A 425 15.39 -0.59 -25.25
C SER A 425 15.44 0.47 -26.34
N ASP A 426 15.43 0.06 -27.61
CA ASP A 426 15.52 0.98 -28.74
C ASP A 426 14.15 1.61 -29.06
N ALA A 427 14.12 2.94 -29.15
CA ALA A 427 12.93 3.71 -29.51
C ALA A 427 12.34 3.32 -30.88
N LYS A 428 13.11 2.73 -31.80
CA LYS A 428 12.61 2.26 -33.11
C LYS A 428 11.53 1.18 -33.02
N TYR A 429 11.39 0.54 -31.85
CA TYR A 429 10.37 -0.49 -31.61
C TYR A 429 9.04 0.08 -31.07
N PHE A 430 8.93 1.41 -30.85
CA PHE A 430 7.85 2.03 -30.08
C PHE A 430 7.49 3.45 -30.61
N PRO A 431 6.25 3.94 -30.47
CA PRO A 431 5.40 4.12 -31.65
C PRO A 431 5.59 5.46 -32.35
N GLU A 432 5.68 5.43 -33.68
CA GLU A 432 5.43 6.61 -34.54
C GLU A 432 3.99 7.15 -34.41
N ALA A 433 3.07 6.37 -33.81
CA ALA A 433 1.65 6.70 -33.68
C ALA A 433 1.38 7.97 -32.86
N PHE A 434 2.24 8.32 -31.90
CA PHE A 434 2.12 9.58 -31.13
C PHE A 434 2.40 10.82 -31.97
N SER A 435 3.29 10.71 -32.96
CA SER A 435 3.69 11.83 -33.83
C SER A 435 2.77 12.06 -35.03
N LYS A 436 2.03 11.01 -35.45
CA LYS A 436 1.27 11.03 -36.71
C LYS A 436 -0.23 11.31 -36.55
N ASN A 437 -0.80 11.21 -35.35
CA ASN A 437 -2.26 11.20 -35.14
C ASN A 437 -2.81 12.21 -34.13
N ILE A 438 -2.04 13.25 -33.74
CA ILE A 438 -2.52 14.32 -32.85
C ILE A 438 -2.44 15.68 -33.54
#